data_AF-A0A968H2E1-F1
#
_entry.id   AF-A0A968H2E1-F1
#
_cell.length_a   1.000
_cell.length_b   1.000
_cell.length_c   1.000
_cell.angle_alpha   90.00
_cell.angle_beta   90.00
_cell.angle_gamma   90.00
#
_symmetry.space_group_name_H-M   'P 1'
#
loop_
_entity.id
_entity.type
_entity.pdbx_description
1 polymer ?
#
loop_
_entity_poly.entity_id
_entity_poly.type
_entity_poly.pdbx_seq_one_letter_code
_entity_poly.pdbx_strand_id
1 'polypeptide(L)'
;MAPAFRALADPSRRLLLDRLFERDGQTLGELTAHLPAMTRFGVMRHLRVLEDAGLISTRKVGREKRHYLNPVPIRLIHDRWISKYAAPVVGALSALKGHLEDRSMALPPDHVYSIYVQAPPERVWQAITDGAETERYYFGTRVSSTWQPGDPLTYAYPDGTVAADGEVLAVDAPNRLEITFRARWDPELEAEGFVRQEWRLESSRDGTTKLTVTTSGLRPGSRMAEEFSGGMVFIVSGLKSVVESEARAGAAG
;
A
#
# COMPACT_ATOMS: atom_id res chain seq x y z
N MET A 1 -0.50 -9.54 -21.89
CA MET A 1 -0.82 -10.20 -20.61
C MET A 1 -0.16 -9.39 -19.49
N ALA A 2 -0.88 -8.99 -18.43
CA ALA A 2 -0.30 -8.14 -17.38
C ALA A 2 0.91 -8.83 -16.72
N PRO A 3 2.03 -8.13 -16.42
CA PRO A 3 3.24 -8.71 -15.83
C PRO A 3 2.98 -9.60 -14.60
N ALA A 4 1.99 -9.21 -13.76
CA ALA A 4 1.55 -9.98 -12.61
C ALA A 4 1.05 -11.40 -12.96
N PHE A 5 0.28 -11.59 -14.04
CA PHE A 5 -0.21 -12.94 -14.41
C PHE A 5 0.93 -13.87 -14.87
N ARG A 6 1.89 -13.34 -15.62
CA ARG A 6 3.09 -14.10 -16.01
C ARG A 6 3.93 -14.45 -14.78
N ALA A 7 4.04 -13.54 -13.82
CA ALA A 7 4.69 -13.82 -12.54
C ALA A 7 3.91 -14.89 -11.74
N LEU A 8 2.58 -14.85 -11.68
CA LEU A 8 1.79 -15.84 -10.93
C LEU A 8 1.72 -17.23 -11.58
N ALA A 9 2.19 -17.43 -12.81
CA ALA A 9 2.09 -18.71 -13.51
C ALA A 9 2.92 -19.86 -12.88
N ASP A 10 3.96 -19.54 -12.11
CA ASP A 10 4.87 -20.53 -11.51
C ASP A 10 4.47 -20.88 -10.08
N PRO A 11 4.39 -22.17 -9.71
CA PRO A 11 3.97 -22.60 -8.38
C PRO A 11 4.93 -22.15 -7.28
N SER A 12 6.24 -22.05 -7.54
CA SER A 12 7.22 -21.61 -6.55
C SER A 12 7.02 -20.13 -6.21
N ARG A 13 6.66 -19.31 -7.21
CA ARG A 13 6.34 -17.89 -7.02
C ARG A 13 5.03 -17.72 -6.23
N ARG A 14 4.01 -18.54 -6.49
CA ARG A 14 2.78 -18.53 -5.68
C ARG A 14 3.06 -18.92 -4.23
N LEU A 15 3.82 -20.00 -4.00
CA LEU A 15 4.21 -20.41 -2.65
C LEU A 15 4.98 -19.31 -1.90
N LEU A 16 5.92 -18.61 -2.55
CA LEU A 16 6.63 -17.50 -1.93
C LEU A 16 5.68 -16.36 -1.52
N LEU A 17 4.68 -16.04 -2.35
CA LEU A 17 3.67 -15.05 -2.01
C LEU A 17 2.77 -15.54 -0.86
N ASP A 18 2.39 -16.82 -0.84
CA ASP A 18 1.62 -17.42 0.25
C ASP A 18 2.41 -17.36 1.57
N ARG A 19 3.72 -17.57 1.54
CA ARG A 19 4.58 -17.42 2.74
C ARG A 19 4.67 -15.99 3.23
N LEU A 20 4.80 -15.02 2.32
CA LEU A 20 4.80 -13.60 2.66
C LEU A 20 3.41 -13.14 3.13
N PHE A 21 2.34 -13.76 2.64
CA PHE A 21 0.99 -13.56 3.13
C PHE A 21 0.85 -14.09 4.57
N GLU A 22 1.33 -15.31 4.84
CA GLU A 22 1.32 -15.91 6.19
C GLU A 22 2.16 -15.11 7.19
N ARG A 23 3.34 -14.62 6.78
CA ARG A 23 4.22 -13.80 7.60
C ARG A 23 5.09 -12.93 6.73
N ASP A 24 4.75 -11.65 6.67
CA ASP A 24 5.49 -10.67 5.90
C ASP A 24 6.87 -10.31 6.47
N GLY A 25 7.68 -9.60 5.67
CA GLY A 25 8.98 -9.08 6.12
C GLY A 25 10.08 -10.15 6.29
N GLN A 26 9.98 -11.27 5.57
CA GLN A 26 10.95 -12.37 5.66
C GLN A 26 12.25 -12.07 4.92
N THR A 27 13.34 -12.61 5.44
CA THR A 27 14.67 -12.60 4.80
C THR A 27 14.75 -13.62 3.65
N LEU A 28 15.74 -13.46 2.78
CA LEU A 28 16.04 -14.46 1.74
C LEU A 28 16.28 -15.86 2.33
N GLY A 29 16.92 -15.95 3.50
CA GLY A 29 17.22 -17.23 4.15
C GLY A 29 15.94 -17.96 4.56
N GLU A 30 15.01 -17.25 5.19
CA GLU A 30 13.71 -17.79 5.62
C GLU A 30 12.87 -18.23 4.41
N LEU A 31 12.81 -17.41 3.36
CA LEU A 31 12.09 -17.76 2.13
C LEU A 31 12.70 -18.97 1.41
N THR A 32 14.02 -19.11 1.45
CA THR A 32 14.71 -20.28 0.87
C THR A 32 14.38 -21.56 1.63
N ALA A 33 14.20 -21.50 2.95
CA ALA A 33 13.88 -22.66 3.78
C ALA A 33 12.53 -23.31 3.41
N HIS A 34 11.59 -22.55 2.83
CA HIS A 34 10.31 -23.06 2.34
C HIS A 34 10.38 -23.78 0.98
N LEU A 35 11.53 -23.74 0.31
CA LEU A 35 11.77 -24.37 -1.00
C LEU A 35 13.04 -25.25 -0.96
N PRO A 36 13.05 -26.36 -0.19
CA PRO A 36 14.27 -27.14 0.06
C PRO A 36 14.85 -27.81 -1.20
N ALA A 37 14.03 -28.08 -2.22
CA ALA A 37 14.47 -28.63 -3.49
C ALA A 37 15.10 -27.57 -4.43
N MET A 38 15.11 -26.30 -4.05
CA MET A 38 15.59 -25.19 -4.87
C MET A 38 16.84 -24.55 -4.28
N THR A 39 17.78 -24.17 -5.15
CA THR A 39 18.96 -23.43 -4.71
C THR A 39 18.56 -22.01 -4.29
N ARG A 40 19.33 -21.43 -3.37
CA ARG A 40 19.19 -20.01 -2.97
C ARG A 40 19.20 -19.07 -4.18
N PHE A 41 20.00 -19.38 -5.21
CA PHE A 41 20.03 -18.61 -6.45
C PHE A 41 18.73 -18.71 -7.25
N GLY A 42 18.11 -19.90 -7.32
CA GLY A 42 16.78 -20.07 -7.91
C GLY A 42 15.71 -19.23 -7.21
N VAL A 43 15.73 -19.22 -5.88
CA VAL A 43 14.81 -18.40 -5.06
C VAL A 43 15.04 -16.91 -5.33
N MET A 44 16.29 -16.43 -5.39
CA MET A 44 16.59 -15.03 -5.73
C MET A 44 16.03 -14.64 -7.11
N ARG A 45 16.14 -15.53 -8.11
CA ARG A 45 15.59 -15.28 -9.45
C ARG A 45 14.07 -15.14 -9.42
N HIS A 46 13.38 -15.99 -8.65
CA HIS A 46 11.94 -15.88 -8.46
C HIS A 46 11.51 -14.59 -7.76
N LEU A 47 12.20 -14.23 -6.67
CA LEU A 47 11.95 -12.99 -5.95
C LEU A 47 12.18 -11.77 -6.86
N ARG A 48 13.19 -11.81 -7.73
CA ARG A 48 13.41 -10.73 -8.69
C ARG A 48 12.24 -10.57 -9.67
N VAL A 49 11.72 -11.68 -10.21
CA VAL A 49 10.54 -11.66 -11.09
C VAL A 49 9.31 -11.12 -10.36
N LEU A 50 9.12 -11.48 -9.08
CA LEU A 50 8.03 -10.96 -8.27
C LEU A 50 8.20 -9.45 -7.99
N GLU A 51 9.42 -9.00 -7.69
CA GLU A 51 9.75 -7.59 -7.43
C GLU A 51 9.55 -6.75 -8.71
N ASP A 52 10.03 -7.22 -9.86
CA ASP A 52 9.86 -6.57 -11.15
C ASP A 52 8.37 -6.51 -11.58
N ALA A 53 7.56 -7.49 -11.16
CA ALA A 53 6.12 -7.49 -11.37
C ALA A 53 5.36 -6.65 -10.32
N GLY A 54 6.06 -6.07 -9.34
CA GLY A 54 5.48 -5.33 -8.22
C GLY A 54 4.71 -6.18 -7.22
N LEU A 55 4.78 -7.52 -7.29
CA LEU A 55 4.05 -8.43 -6.38
C LEU A 55 4.73 -8.58 -5.02
N ILE A 56 5.99 -8.17 -4.91
CA ILE A 56 6.68 -8.00 -3.64
C ILE A 56 7.40 -6.65 -3.61
N SER A 57 7.54 -6.10 -2.41
CA SER A 57 8.36 -4.93 -2.09
C SER A 57 9.56 -5.37 -1.25
N THR A 58 10.65 -4.61 -1.25
CA THR A 58 11.81 -4.96 -0.42
C THR A 58 12.33 -3.76 0.38
N ARG A 59 12.75 -4.02 1.62
CA ARG A 59 13.25 -2.99 2.54
C ARG A 59 14.50 -3.52 3.26
N LYS A 60 15.50 -2.66 3.43
CA LYS A 60 16.68 -2.97 4.24
C LYS A 60 16.38 -2.63 5.70
N VAL A 61 16.42 -3.63 6.59
CA VAL A 61 16.26 -3.47 8.04
C VAL A 61 17.57 -3.92 8.69
N GLY A 62 18.33 -2.95 9.22
CA GLY A 62 19.69 -3.20 9.69
C GLY A 62 20.61 -3.70 8.57
N ARG A 63 21.14 -4.92 8.72
CA ARG A 63 22.00 -5.58 7.72
C ARG A 63 21.25 -6.52 6.78
N GLU A 64 19.94 -6.70 6.97
CA GLU A 64 19.14 -7.69 6.24
C GLU A 64 18.23 -7.03 5.20
N LYS A 65 18.09 -7.68 4.03
CA LYS A 65 17.04 -7.36 3.05
C LYS A 65 15.81 -8.20 3.38
N ARG A 66 14.72 -7.52 3.73
CA ARG A 66 13.40 -8.11 4.00
C ARG A 66 12.49 -7.93 2.80
N HIS A 67 11.66 -8.94 2.54
CA HIS A 67 10.73 -9.00 1.43
C HIS A 67 9.32 -8.90 1.98
N TYR A 68 8.49 -8.12 1.31
CA TYR A 68 7.13 -7.81 1.72
C TYR A 68 6.14 -8.15 0.61
N LEU A 69 4.99 -8.73 0.91
CA LEU A 69 3.92 -8.95 -0.05
C LEU A 69 3.35 -7.60 -0.50
N ASN A 70 3.17 -7.45 -1.81
CA ASN A 70 2.51 -6.27 -2.36
C ASN A 70 1.26 -6.69 -3.15
N PRO A 71 0.06 -6.61 -2.55
CA PRO A 71 -1.18 -7.04 -3.19
C PRO A 71 -1.75 -6.03 -4.20
N VAL A 72 -1.18 -4.81 -4.29
CA VAL A 72 -1.73 -3.72 -5.11
C VAL A 72 -1.87 -4.09 -6.59
N PRO A 73 -0.88 -4.70 -7.27
CA PRO A 73 -1.02 -5.06 -8.69
C PRO A 73 -2.15 -6.06 -8.96
N ILE A 74 -2.41 -6.98 -8.03
CA ILE A 74 -3.50 -7.96 -8.16
C ILE A 74 -4.85 -7.25 -8.05
N ARG A 75 -4.99 -6.35 -7.07
CA ARG A 75 -6.21 -5.56 -6.89
C ARG A 75 -6.50 -4.66 -8.08
N LEU A 76 -5.50 -3.96 -8.62
CA LEU A 76 -5.63 -3.12 -9.82
C LEU A 76 -6.15 -3.89 -11.03
N ILE A 77 -5.68 -5.14 -11.21
CA ILE A 77 -6.15 -6.02 -12.28
C ILE A 77 -7.60 -6.46 -12.03
N HIS A 78 -7.90 -6.86 -10.79
CA HIS A 78 -9.26 -7.18 -10.37
C HIS A 78 -10.22 -6.02 -10.67
N ASP A 79 -9.88 -4.79 -10.25
CA ASP A 79 -10.76 -3.63 -10.40
C ASP A 79 -10.94 -3.20 -11.85
N ARG A 80 -9.89 -3.36 -12.67
CA ARG A 80 -9.96 -3.04 -14.10
C ARG A 80 -10.87 -4.00 -14.88
N TRP A 81 -10.91 -5.28 -14.52
CA TRP A 81 -11.59 -6.32 -15.30
C TRP A 81 -12.84 -6.87 -14.63
N ILE A 82 -12.79 -7.21 -13.34
CA ILE A 82 -13.90 -7.84 -12.61
C ILE A 82 -15.00 -6.82 -12.28
N SER A 83 -14.67 -5.58 -11.94
CA SER A 83 -15.68 -4.54 -11.67
C SER A 83 -16.60 -4.25 -12.87
N LYS A 84 -16.17 -4.52 -14.10
CA LYS A 84 -17.00 -4.39 -15.32
C LYS A 84 -18.02 -5.52 -15.50
N TYR A 85 -17.77 -6.70 -14.94
CA TYR A 85 -18.65 -7.86 -15.05
C TYR A 85 -19.49 -8.12 -13.79
N ALA A 86 -19.19 -7.42 -12.70
CA ALA A 86 -19.76 -7.70 -11.39
C ALA A 86 -20.63 -6.55 -10.82
N ALA A 87 -20.97 -5.57 -11.68
CA ALA A 87 -21.65 -4.34 -11.33
C ALA A 87 -23.01 -4.49 -10.60
N PRO A 88 -23.82 -5.57 -10.76
CA PRO A 88 -25.03 -5.71 -9.95
C PRO A 88 -24.90 -6.62 -8.72
N VAL A 89 -23.85 -7.44 -8.61
CA VAL A 89 -23.79 -8.55 -7.62
C VAL A 89 -22.74 -8.33 -6.52
N VAL A 90 -21.85 -7.35 -6.65
CA VAL A 90 -20.72 -7.17 -5.73
C VAL A 90 -21.02 -6.33 -4.49
N GLY A 91 -22.09 -5.52 -4.48
CA GLY A 91 -22.44 -4.70 -3.31
C GLY A 91 -22.84 -5.55 -2.10
N ALA A 92 -23.75 -6.52 -2.30
CA ALA A 92 -24.21 -7.40 -1.23
C ALA A 92 -23.19 -8.49 -0.86
N LEU A 93 -22.41 -8.99 -1.83
CA LEU A 93 -21.38 -10.01 -1.57
C LEU A 93 -20.09 -9.44 -0.99
N SER A 94 -19.72 -8.18 -1.25
CA SER A 94 -18.54 -7.56 -0.61
C SER A 94 -18.80 -7.17 0.83
N ALA A 95 -20.01 -6.69 1.14
CA ALA A 95 -20.42 -6.45 2.52
C ALA A 95 -20.50 -7.75 3.34
N LEU A 96 -20.93 -8.86 2.70
CA LEU A 96 -20.93 -10.19 3.31
C LEU A 96 -19.53 -10.82 3.37
N LYS A 97 -18.63 -10.53 2.43
CA LYS A 97 -17.22 -10.99 2.44
C LYS A 97 -16.42 -10.33 3.56
N GLY A 98 -16.67 -9.04 3.83
CA GLY A 98 -16.08 -8.33 4.97
C GLY A 98 -16.47 -8.92 6.32
N HIS A 99 -17.60 -9.63 6.41
CA HIS A 99 -18.07 -10.32 7.62
C HIS A 99 -17.72 -11.83 7.65
N LEU A 100 -17.23 -12.41 6.55
CA LEU A 100 -16.94 -13.85 6.44
C LEU A 100 -15.44 -14.18 6.33
N GLU A 101 -14.56 -13.18 6.31
CA GLU A 101 -13.11 -13.35 6.49
C GLU A 101 -12.72 -13.50 7.97
N ASP A 102 -13.60 -14.12 8.77
CA ASP A 102 -13.37 -14.49 10.17
C ASP A 102 -12.50 -15.76 10.32
N ARG A 103 -11.41 -15.80 9.56
CA ARG A 103 -10.36 -16.83 9.70
C ARG A 103 -9.01 -16.15 9.78
N SER A 104 -8.72 -15.65 10.98
CA SER A 104 -7.44 -15.71 11.70
C SER A 104 -6.19 -15.85 10.83
N MET A 105 -5.30 -14.85 10.89
CA MET A 105 -3.91 -15.03 11.34
C MET A 105 -3.10 -13.71 11.31
N ALA A 106 -2.32 -13.50 12.37
CA ALA A 106 -1.66 -12.25 12.72
C ALA A 106 -0.69 -11.71 11.66
N LEU A 107 -0.96 -10.50 11.17
CA LEU A 107 -0.07 -9.72 10.32
C LEU A 107 1.16 -9.18 11.12
N PRO A 108 2.37 -9.13 10.52
CA PRO A 108 3.57 -8.57 11.16
C PRO A 108 3.54 -7.05 11.32
N PRO A 109 4.39 -6.48 12.20
CA PRO A 109 4.26 -5.10 12.71
C PRO A 109 4.57 -3.96 11.74
N ASP A 110 5.16 -4.27 10.56
CA ASP A 110 5.50 -3.30 9.52
C ASP A 110 4.95 -3.78 8.16
N HIS A 111 4.20 -2.92 7.47
CA HIS A 111 3.65 -3.17 6.11
C HIS A 111 4.25 -2.19 5.10
N VAL A 112 4.61 -2.70 3.91
CA VAL A 112 5.26 -1.90 2.86
C VAL A 112 4.53 -2.08 1.52
N TYR A 113 3.89 -1.02 1.06
CA TYR A 113 3.23 -0.95 -0.25
C TYR A 113 4.09 -0.18 -1.23
N SER A 114 4.24 -0.68 -2.45
CA SER A 114 4.97 0.04 -3.51
C SER A 114 4.21 0.05 -4.83
N ILE A 115 4.17 1.19 -5.50
CA ILE A 115 3.65 1.28 -6.87
C ILE A 115 4.52 2.18 -7.73
N TYR A 116 4.38 2.03 -9.04
CA TYR A 116 4.93 2.95 -10.01
C TYR A 116 3.81 3.82 -10.55
N VAL A 117 3.97 5.14 -10.45
CA VAL A 117 3.01 6.16 -10.93
C VAL A 117 3.65 6.89 -12.11
N GLN A 118 2.95 6.93 -13.25
CA GLN A 118 3.39 7.60 -14.47
C GLN A 118 3.24 9.12 -14.37
N ALA A 119 3.99 9.71 -13.44
CA ALA A 119 4.08 11.14 -13.20
C ALA A 119 5.38 11.47 -12.42
N PRO A 120 5.89 12.70 -12.53
CA PRO A 120 7.05 13.14 -11.76
C PRO A 120 6.73 13.26 -10.26
N PRO A 121 7.73 13.18 -9.36
CA PRO A 121 7.51 13.16 -7.92
C PRO A 121 6.69 14.34 -7.38
N GLU A 122 6.83 15.52 -7.98
CA GLU A 122 6.13 16.74 -7.58
C GLU A 122 4.62 16.61 -7.72
N ARG A 123 4.16 15.94 -8.79
CA ARG A 123 2.73 15.71 -9.03
C ARG A 123 2.16 14.67 -8.07
N VAL A 124 2.92 13.62 -7.80
CA VAL A 124 2.56 12.58 -6.82
C VAL A 124 2.50 13.19 -5.42
N TRP A 125 3.48 14.04 -5.07
CA TRP A 125 3.50 14.78 -3.82
C TRP A 125 2.27 15.66 -3.65
N GLN A 126 1.91 16.44 -4.67
CA GLN A 126 0.68 17.25 -4.65
C GLN A 126 -0.56 16.38 -4.36
N ALA A 127 -0.68 15.20 -4.97
CA ALA A 127 -1.81 14.31 -4.70
C ALA A 127 -1.85 13.80 -3.25
N ILE A 128 -0.71 13.72 -2.57
CA ILE A 128 -0.60 13.30 -1.16
C ILE A 128 -0.92 14.47 -0.22
N THR A 129 -0.50 15.68 -0.55
CA THR A 129 -0.55 16.84 0.36
C THR A 129 -1.69 17.82 0.11
N ASP A 130 -2.44 17.66 -0.98
CA ASP A 130 -3.60 18.50 -1.31
C ASP A 130 -4.91 17.86 -0.83
N GLY A 131 -5.65 18.58 0.02
CA GLY A 131 -6.93 18.15 0.55
C GLY A 131 -7.98 17.87 -0.53
N ALA A 132 -8.00 18.67 -1.60
CA ALA A 132 -8.96 18.48 -2.69
C ALA A 132 -8.67 17.22 -3.51
N GLU A 133 -7.41 16.80 -3.57
CA GLU A 133 -6.98 15.59 -4.27
C GLU A 133 -7.25 14.34 -3.43
N THR A 134 -6.89 14.38 -2.15
CA THR A 134 -7.11 13.27 -1.21
C THR A 134 -8.59 12.91 -1.09
N GLU A 135 -9.52 13.86 -1.19
CA GLU A 135 -10.97 13.58 -1.20
C GLU A 135 -11.36 12.55 -2.27
N ARG A 136 -10.68 12.55 -3.42
CA ARG A 136 -11.03 11.72 -4.57
C ARG A 136 -10.64 10.26 -4.43
N TYR A 137 -9.69 9.94 -3.56
CA TYR A 137 -9.13 8.58 -3.44
C TYR A 137 -8.89 8.08 -2.02
N TYR A 138 -8.80 8.97 -1.04
CA TYR A 138 -8.59 8.68 0.37
C TYR A 138 -9.93 8.63 1.10
N PHE A 139 -10.82 7.74 0.63
CA PHE A 139 -12.14 7.49 1.22
C PHE A 139 -13.03 8.74 1.40
N GLY A 140 -12.92 9.75 0.54
CA GLY A 140 -13.73 10.97 0.64
C GLY A 140 -13.22 11.98 1.68
N THR A 141 -12.03 11.77 2.24
CA THR A 141 -11.46 12.66 3.27
C THR A 141 -10.48 13.66 2.68
N ARG A 142 -10.48 14.88 3.19
CA ARG A 142 -9.51 15.93 2.89
C ARG A 142 -8.43 15.93 3.93
N VAL A 143 -7.18 15.80 3.48
CA VAL A 143 -6.03 16.03 4.34
C VAL A 143 -5.83 17.53 4.59
N SER A 144 -5.45 17.90 5.82
CA SER A 144 -5.13 19.27 6.21
C SER A 144 -3.94 19.30 7.16
N SER A 145 -2.92 20.07 6.79
CA SER A 145 -1.73 20.40 7.57
C SER A 145 -0.98 21.56 6.90
N THR A 146 -0.11 22.23 7.65
CA THR A 146 0.88 23.16 7.10
C THR A 146 2.19 22.46 6.70
N TRP A 147 2.28 21.14 6.91
CA TRP A 147 3.36 20.27 6.45
C TRP A 147 4.76 20.57 7.02
N GLN A 148 4.84 21.13 8.23
CA GLN A 148 6.10 21.28 8.98
C GLN A 148 6.19 20.20 10.06
N PRO A 149 7.40 19.73 10.43
CA PRO A 149 7.56 18.81 11.54
C PRO A 149 6.97 19.37 12.84
N GLY A 150 6.13 18.61 13.51
CA GLY A 150 5.36 19.03 14.69
C GLY A 150 3.94 19.49 14.38
N ASP A 151 3.60 19.74 13.11
CA ASP A 151 2.27 20.21 12.75
C ASP A 151 1.21 19.12 12.91
N PRO A 152 0.01 19.46 13.40
CA PRO A 152 -1.10 18.54 13.36
C PRO A 152 -1.46 18.20 11.91
N LEU A 153 -1.90 16.96 11.72
CA LEU A 153 -2.43 16.42 10.49
C LEU A 153 -3.84 15.90 10.76
N THR A 154 -4.79 16.25 9.89
CA THR A 154 -6.16 15.73 9.98
C THR A 154 -6.64 15.24 8.62
N TYR A 155 -7.36 14.12 8.62
CA TYR A 155 -8.16 13.65 7.51
C TYR A 155 -9.63 13.78 7.91
N ALA A 156 -10.35 14.71 7.29
CA ALA A 156 -11.75 15.00 7.63
C ALA A 156 -12.67 14.88 6.41
N TYR A 157 -13.89 14.41 6.63
CA TYR A 157 -14.95 14.43 5.62
C TYR A 157 -15.42 15.88 5.36
N PRO A 158 -16.11 16.15 4.23
CA PRO A 158 -16.62 17.48 3.92
C PRO A 158 -17.59 18.06 4.96
N ASP A 159 -18.23 17.20 5.77
CA ASP A 159 -19.10 17.60 6.87
C ASP A 159 -18.34 17.99 8.16
N GLY A 160 -17.00 17.89 8.15
CA GLY A 160 -16.12 18.23 9.27
C GLY A 160 -15.81 17.06 10.21
N THR A 161 -16.41 15.89 10.00
CA THR A 161 -16.13 14.69 10.80
C THR A 161 -14.70 14.22 10.56
N VAL A 162 -13.90 14.11 11.62
CA VAL A 162 -12.51 13.66 11.54
C VAL A 162 -12.47 12.14 11.47
N ALA A 163 -11.97 11.60 10.35
CA ALA A 163 -11.77 10.16 10.16
C ALA A 163 -10.43 9.71 10.75
N ALA A 164 -9.38 10.52 10.62
CA ALA A 164 -8.08 10.23 11.21
C ALA A 164 -7.36 11.52 11.61
N ASP A 165 -6.50 11.40 12.61
CA ASP A 165 -5.60 12.46 13.04
C ASP A 165 -4.17 11.96 13.23
N GLY A 166 -3.25 12.90 13.34
CA GLY A 166 -1.83 12.64 13.47
C GLY A 166 -1.02 13.91 13.56
N GLU A 167 0.28 13.75 13.37
CA GLU A 167 1.28 14.80 13.41
C GLU A 167 2.33 14.52 12.33
N VAL A 168 2.83 15.58 11.70
CA VAL A 168 3.96 15.48 10.77
C VAL A 168 5.24 15.26 11.56
N LEU A 169 5.88 14.12 11.37
CA LEU A 169 7.13 13.78 12.04
C LEU A 169 8.35 14.28 11.27
N ALA A 170 8.33 14.19 9.94
CA ALA A 170 9.40 14.68 9.09
C ALA A 170 8.90 14.95 7.67
N VAL A 171 9.50 15.92 6.99
CA VAL A 171 9.18 16.31 5.63
C VAL A 171 10.48 16.63 4.87
N ASP A 172 10.58 16.11 3.65
CA ASP A 172 11.62 16.43 2.67
C ASP A 172 10.94 16.42 1.30
N ALA A 173 10.28 17.52 0.95
CA ALA A 173 9.45 17.61 -0.25
C ALA A 173 10.32 17.63 -1.53
N PRO A 174 9.95 16.90 -2.60
CA PRO A 174 8.80 15.99 -2.72
C PRO A 174 9.13 14.51 -2.38
N ASN A 175 10.31 14.23 -1.82
CA ASN A 175 10.87 12.88 -1.76
C ASN A 175 10.36 12.04 -0.59
N ARG A 176 10.00 12.66 0.53
CA ARG A 176 9.65 11.94 1.76
C ARG A 176 8.71 12.73 2.66
N LEU A 177 7.66 12.05 3.12
CA LEU A 177 6.76 12.51 4.17
C LEU A 177 6.65 11.42 5.24
N GLU A 178 6.73 11.81 6.50
CA GLU A 178 6.56 10.91 7.62
C GLU A 178 5.58 11.51 8.62
N ILE A 179 4.58 10.72 9.00
CA ILE A 179 3.46 11.15 9.84
C ILE A 179 3.15 10.08 10.89
N THR A 180 2.51 10.49 11.98
CA THR A 180 1.67 9.59 12.76
C THR A 180 0.28 9.51 12.16
N PHE A 181 -0.41 8.42 12.43
CA PHE A 181 -1.80 8.20 12.01
C PHE A 181 -2.56 7.46 13.10
N ARG A 182 -3.73 7.95 13.45
CA ARG A 182 -4.68 7.32 14.36
C ARG A 182 -6.07 7.37 13.76
N ALA A 183 -6.73 6.22 13.70
CA ALA A 183 -8.11 6.12 13.28
C ALA A 183 -9.04 6.74 14.33
N ARG A 184 -10.09 7.43 13.87
CA ARG A 184 -11.13 8.06 14.70
C ARG A 184 -12.54 7.52 14.38
N TRP A 185 -12.66 6.59 13.42
CA TRP A 185 -13.94 6.04 12.96
C TRP A 185 -14.44 4.85 13.79
N ASP A 186 -13.59 4.27 14.63
CA ASP A 186 -13.94 3.17 15.53
C ASP A 186 -13.22 3.36 16.88
N PRO A 187 -13.94 3.34 18.02
CA PRO A 187 -13.33 3.56 19.34
C PRO A 187 -12.29 2.51 19.76
N GLU A 188 -12.42 1.27 19.29
CA GLU A 188 -11.45 0.21 19.58
C GLU A 188 -10.16 0.46 18.81
N LEU A 189 -10.25 0.87 17.53
CA LEU A 189 -9.11 1.32 16.73
C LEU A 189 -8.48 2.60 17.27
N GLU A 190 -9.27 3.54 17.79
CA GLU A 190 -8.75 4.77 18.40
C GLU A 190 -7.92 4.46 19.65
N ALA A 191 -8.40 3.53 20.48
CA ALA A 191 -7.70 3.07 21.68
C ALA A 191 -6.38 2.35 21.35
N GLU A 192 -6.21 1.88 20.11
CA GLU A 192 -4.96 1.32 19.66
C GLU A 192 -3.83 2.35 19.50
N GLY A 193 -4.16 3.63 19.41
CA GLY A 193 -3.20 4.73 19.35
C GLY A 193 -2.59 4.96 17.96
N PHE A 194 -1.43 5.61 17.95
CA PHE A 194 -0.77 6.03 16.71
C PHE A 194 0.06 4.91 16.09
N VAL A 195 -0.06 4.77 14.78
CA VAL A 195 0.92 4.10 13.92
C VAL A 195 1.76 5.15 13.21
N ARG A 196 2.92 4.76 12.68
CA ARG A 196 3.80 5.63 11.92
C ARG A 196 3.71 5.29 10.45
N GLN A 197 3.53 6.28 9.59
CA GLN A 197 3.53 6.11 8.14
C GLN A 197 4.69 6.90 7.52
N GLU A 198 5.46 6.26 6.64
CA GLU A 198 6.49 6.88 5.81
C GLU A 198 6.11 6.73 4.34
N TRP A 199 5.92 7.85 3.66
CA TRP A 199 5.69 7.94 2.22
C TRP A 199 7.00 8.38 1.56
N ARG A 200 7.57 7.55 0.69
CA ARG A 200 8.81 7.83 -0.06
C ARG A 200 8.55 7.82 -1.55
N LEU A 201 9.08 8.83 -2.23
CA LEU A 201 8.98 9.00 -3.67
C LEU A 201 10.39 8.92 -4.26
N GLU A 202 10.59 7.96 -5.17
CA GLU A 202 11.86 7.77 -5.88
C GLU A 202 11.62 8.01 -7.37
N SER A 203 12.27 9.04 -7.93
CA SER A 203 12.20 9.31 -9.37
C SER A 203 12.92 8.23 -10.17
N SER A 204 12.30 7.77 -11.25
CA SER A 204 12.87 6.86 -12.24
C SER A 204 13.27 7.62 -13.50
N ARG A 205 14.27 7.12 -14.22
CA ARG A 205 14.84 7.80 -15.42
C ARG A 205 13.84 8.00 -16.57
N ASP A 206 12.73 7.28 -16.55
CA ASP A 206 11.66 7.33 -17.55
C ASP A 206 10.55 8.34 -17.20
N GLY A 207 10.73 9.14 -16.14
CA GLY A 207 9.73 10.12 -15.68
C GLY A 207 8.64 9.51 -14.79
N THR A 208 8.77 8.24 -14.43
CA THR A 208 7.87 7.55 -13.49
C THR A 208 8.35 7.75 -12.05
N THR A 209 7.42 7.81 -11.10
CA THR A 209 7.76 7.83 -9.67
C THR A 209 7.43 6.49 -9.04
N LYS A 210 8.40 5.90 -8.32
CA LYS A 210 8.13 4.78 -7.43
C LYS A 210 7.69 5.36 -6.08
N LEU A 211 6.42 5.18 -5.74
CA LEU A 211 5.87 5.52 -4.43
C LEU A 211 5.98 4.30 -3.53
N THR A 212 6.57 4.46 -2.35
CA THR A 212 6.63 3.44 -1.29
C THR A 212 5.99 3.99 -0.02
N VAL A 213 4.96 3.32 0.47
CA VAL A 213 4.30 3.65 1.75
C VAL A 213 4.62 2.55 2.75
N THR A 214 5.30 2.92 3.82
CA THR A 214 5.62 2.03 4.94
C THR A 214 4.78 2.41 6.14
N THR A 215 4.07 1.44 6.72
CA THR A 215 3.39 1.61 8.01
C THR A 215 4.10 0.77 9.05
N SER A 216 4.45 1.36 10.18
CA SER A 216 5.14 0.70 11.28
C SER A 216 4.49 0.99 12.62
N GLY A 217 4.79 0.16 13.62
CA GLY A 217 4.18 0.25 14.95
C GLY A 217 2.83 -0.46 15.05
N LEU A 218 2.47 -1.29 14.07
CA LEU A 218 1.30 -2.15 14.16
C LEU A 218 1.54 -3.23 15.21
N ARG A 219 0.59 -3.43 16.13
CA ARG A 219 0.69 -4.53 17.09
C ARG A 219 0.29 -5.84 16.40
N PRO A 220 1.03 -6.94 16.57
CA PRO A 220 0.63 -8.23 16.01
C PRO A 220 -0.78 -8.64 16.48
N GLY A 221 -1.64 -9.02 15.53
CA GLY A 221 -3.03 -9.42 15.82
C GLY A 221 -3.96 -8.27 16.24
N SER A 222 -3.57 -7.02 16.00
CA SER A 222 -4.42 -5.86 16.23
C SER A 222 -5.40 -5.62 15.07
N ARG A 223 -6.56 -5.03 15.37
CA ARG A 223 -7.56 -4.73 14.33
C ARG A 223 -7.02 -3.67 13.37
N MET A 224 -6.16 -2.77 13.86
CA MET A 224 -5.47 -1.81 12.99
C MET A 224 -4.60 -2.53 11.95
N ALA A 225 -3.88 -3.60 12.29
CA ALA A 225 -3.08 -4.34 11.32
C ALA A 225 -3.95 -4.95 10.20
N GLU A 226 -5.10 -5.51 10.56
CA GLU A 226 -6.04 -6.15 9.64
C GLU A 226 -6.70 -5.13 8.69
N GLU A 227 -7.34 -4.10 9.23
CA GLU A 227 -8.07 -3.09 8.44
C GLU A 227 -7.16 -2.22 7.58
N PHE A 228 -6.03 -1.81 8.15
CA PHE A 228 -5.08 -0.94 7.46
C PHE A 228 -4.48 -1.63 6.23
N SER A 229 -4.31 -2.96 6.29
CA SER A 229 -3.73 -3.73 5.20
C SER A 229 -4.59 -3.69 3.92
N GLY A 230 -5.91 -3.77 4.10
CA GLY A 230 -6.88 -3.66 3.01
C GLY A 230 -7.05 -2.21 2.56
N GLY A 231 -7.23 -1.28 3.51
CA GLY A 231 -7.49 0.13 3.23
C GLY A 231 -6.36 0.83 2.45
N MET A 232 -5.10 0.60 2.83
CA MET A 232 -3.95 1.25 2.20
C MET A 232 -3.78 0.86 0.72
N VAL A 233 -4.16 -0.37 0.35
CA VAL A 233 -4.14 -0.83 -1.04
C VAL A 233 -5.09 0.00 -1.91
N PHE A 234 -6.28 0.31 -1.39
CA PHE A 234 -7.26 1.15 -2.08
C PHE A 234 -6.76 2.58 -2.24
N ILE A 235 -6.18 3.15 -1.18
CA ILE A 235 -5.64 4.51 -1.18
C ILE A 235 -4.53 4.64 -2.24
N VAL A 236 -3.52 3.77 -2.20
CA VAL A 236 -2.37 3.82 -3.12
C VAL A 236 -2.80 3.59 -4.57
N SER A 237 -3.74 2.67 -4.79
CA SER A 237 -4.36 2.41 -6.11
C SER A 237 -5.15 3.61 -6.64
N GLY A 238 -5.95 4.24 -5.78
CA GLY A 238 -6.76 5.41 -6.13
C GLY A 238 -5.91 6.64 -6.43
N LEU A 239 -4.86 6.88 -5.64
CA LEU A 239 -3.86 7.93 -5.89
C LEU A 239 -3.28 7.82 -7.30
N LYS A 240 -2.80 6.62 -7.66
CA LYS A 240 -2.27 6.34 -9.00
C LYS A 240 -3.28 6.70 -10.09
N SER A 241 -4.52 6.28 -9.90
CA SER A 241 -5.60 6.50 -10.86
C SER A 241 -5.90 7.99 -11.05
N VAL A 242 -5.97 8.75 -9.96
CA VAL A 242 -6.16 10.21 -9.98
C VAL A 242 -5.02 10.90 -10.73
N VAL A 243 -3.78 10.64 -10.32
CA VAL A 243 -2.58 11.27 -10.90
C VAL A 243 -2.45 10.97 -12.40
N GLU A 244 -2.64 9.71 -12.81
CA GLU A 244 -2.47 9.30 -14.20
C GLU A 244 -3.67 9.67 -15.10
N SER A 245 -4.83 9.93 -14.53
CA SER A 245 -6.00 10.42 -15.29
C SER A 245 -5.80 11.86 -15.73
N GLU A 246 -5.23 12.71 -14.87
CA GLU A 246 -5.02 14.12 -15.17
C GLU A 246 -3.83 14.37 -16.07
N ALA A 247 -2.75 13.59 -15.91
CA ALA A 247 -1.62 13.63 -16.84
C ALA A 247 -2.06 13.37 -18.29
N ARG A 248 -3.04 12.47 -18.48
CA ARG A 248 -3.64 12.19 -19.80
C ARG A 248 -4.54 13.31 -20.30
N ALA A 249 -5.29 13.98 -19.41
CA ALA A 249 -6.13 15.11 -19.78
C ALA A 249 -5.31 16.35 -20.18
N GLY A 250 -4.21 16.63 -19.48
CA GLY A 250 -3.32 17.75 -19.77
C GLY A 250 -2.47 17.59 -21.04
N ALA A 251 -2.24 16.35 -21.50
CA ALA A 251 -1.53 16.08 -22.76
C ALA A 251 -2.42 16.12 -24.01
N ALA A 252 -3.74 16.21 -23.84
CA ALA A 252 -4.73 16.18 -24.93
C ALA A 252 -5.32 17.56 -25.28
N GLY A 253 -4.90 18.63 -24.59
CA GLY A 253 -5.25 20.03 -24.85
C GLY A 253 -4.06 20.82 -25.36
#